data_AF-A0AAU4A8Q8-F1
#
_entry.id   AF-A0AAU4A8Q8-F1
#
_cell.length_a   1.000
_cell.length_b   1.000
_cell.length_c   1.000
_cell.angle_alpha   90.00
_cell.angle_beta   90.00
_cell.angle_gamma   90.00
#
_symmetry.space_group_name_H-M   'P 1'
#
loop_
_entity.id
_entity.type
_entity.pdbx_description
1 polymer ?
#
loop_
_entity_poly.entity_id
_entity_poly.type
_entity_poly.pdbx_seq_one_letter_code
_entity_poly.pdbx_strand_id
1 'polypeptide(L)'
;MPGLLPAVPRSAEPVAITPSVVTPLGVLGFGGVLDHWKVPARPRTVHRLPDGGMIFRWEHKIAELELLLRRFEPPTQDGTLPLADCWGAVWRVGAHRLLSRVELSARVHAVPEDVRSGYNGGQALAAVSLSNAGTVLTLGGPDEEDICSRAERDAGLPRRWAGLLDEGGAGSPHMTWGVDYLDDNRGLRWALPPLAKGEHCVLHVAVSWRTPAPGEDEDDISTWWAVLVNPEHIMGPAPASTRAAPKARPR
;
A
#
# COMPACT_ATOMS: atom_id res chain seq x y z
N MET A 1 9.07 23.47 4.30
CA MET A 1 9.38 22.10 4.75
C MET A 1 9.72 21.28 3.53
N PRO A 2 10.94 20.73 3.38
CA PRO A 2 11.25 19.83 2.28
C PRO A 2 10.30 18.62 2.32
N GLY A 3 9.87 18.16 1.15
CA GLY A 3 8.94 17.03 1.02
C GLY A 3 9.46 15.78 1.71
N LEU A 4 8.54 15.03 2.30
CA LEU A 4 8.82 13.99 3.28
C LEU A 4 9.06 12.60 2.65
N LEU A 5 8.60 12.42 1.42
CA LEU A 5 8.96 11.38 0.47
C LEU A 5 10.26 11.74 -0.30
N PRO A 6 10.93 10.82 -1.03
CA PRO A 6 12.32 10.99 -1.44
C PRO A 6 12.62 12.32 -2.16
N ALA A 7 13.76 12.91 -1.82
CA ALA A 7 14.23 14.22 -2.31
C ALA A 7 14.76 14.17 -3.75
N VAL A 8 14.06 13.47 -4.63
CA VAL A 8 14.35 13.40 -6.07
C VAL A 8 13.69 14.59 -6.79
N PRO A 9 14.21 15.00 -7.97
CA PRO A 9 13.56 15.98 -8.82
C PRO A 9 12.12 15.58 -9.14
N ARG A 10 11.20 16.56 -9.08
CA ARG A 10 9.76 16.32 -9.26
C ARG A 10 9.20 17.28 -10.30
N SER A 11 8.34 16.79 -11.20
CA SER A 11 7.53 17.67 -12.05
C SER A 11 6.13 17.79 -11.49
N ALA A 12 5.58 19.01 -11.48
CA ALA A 12 4.19 19.23 -11.10
C ALA A 12 3.26 18.58 -12.13
N GLU A 13 2.19 17.97 -11.64
CA GLU A 13 1.15 17.32 -12.45
C GLU A 13 -0.21 17.97 -12.17
N PRO A 14 -1.20 17.79 -13.07
CA PRO A 14 -2.55 18.27 -12.83
C PRO A 14 -3.16 17.67 -11.55
N VAL A 15 -3.71 18.55 -10.70
CA VAL A 15 -4.32 18.18 -9.41
C VAL A 15 -5.64 17.39 -9.57
N ALA A 16 -6.14 17.26 -10.79
CA ALA A 16 -7.34 16.47 -11.11
C ALA A 16 -7.12 14.94 -10.99
N ILE A 17 -5.88 14.48 -10.89
CA ILE A 17 -5.52 13.06 -10.80
C ILE A 17 -5.74 12.56 -9.37
N THR A 18 -6.53 11.50 -9.22
CA THR A 18 -6.71 10.76 -7.96
C THR A 18 -5.75 9.58 -7.90
N PRO A 19 -5.24 9.19 -6.72
CA PRO A 19 -4.37 8.02 -6.59
C PRO A 19 -5.15 6.73 -6.88
N SER A 20 -4.70 5.94 -7.85
CA SER A 20 -5.29 4.63 -8.16
C SER A 20 -4.34 3.74 -8.94
N VAL A 21 -4.48 2.42 -8.79
CA VAL A 21 -3.82 1.41 -9.65
C VAL A 21 -4.88 0.67 -10.44
N VAL A 22 -4.74 0.64 -11.77
CA VAL A 22 -5.59 -0.21 -12.63
C VAL A 22 -4.99 -1.61 -12.61
N THR A 23 -5.79 -2.60 -12.22
CA THR A 23 -5.42 -4.02 -12.18
C THR A 23 -6.33 -4.80 -13.13
N PRO A 24 -6.01 -6.06 -13.47
CA PRO A 24 -6.89 -6.87 -14.31
C PRO A 24 -8.24 -7.18 -13.65
N LEU A 25 -8.35 -7.08 -12.32
CA LEU A 25 -9.55 -7.42 -11.55
C LEU A 25 -10.26 -6.19 -10.96
N GLY A 26 -9.91 -4.97 -11.41
CA GLY A 26 -10.57 -3.73 -10.98
C GLY A 26 -9.61 -2.56 -10.81
N VAL A 27 -10.04 -1.56 -10.05
CA VAL A 27 -9.24 -0.36 -9.75
C VAL A 27 -9.00 -0.27 -8.26
N LEU A 28 -7.74 -0.37 -7.85
CA LEU A 28 -7.32 -0.13 -6.47
C LEU A 28 -7.37 1.36 -6.17
N GLY A 29 -8.21 1.75 -5.21
CA GLY A 29 -8.32 3.10 -4.68
C GLY A 29 -7.79 3.19 -3.25
N PHE A 30 -7.46 4.42 -2.84
CA PHE A 30 -6.87 4.73 -1.55
C PHE A 30 -7.73 5.74 -0.78
N GLY A 31 -7.82 5.58 0.53
CA GLY A 31 -8.61 6.45 1.42
C GLY A 31 -7.92 6.70 2.75
N GLY A 32 -8.35 7.74 3.45
CA GLY A 32 -7.87 8.05 4.79
C GLY A 32 -8.82 8.92 5.60
N VAL A 33 -8.80 8.73 6.93
CA VAL A 33 -9.53 9.53 7.91
C VAL A 33 -8.58 9.84 9.08
N LEU A 34 -8.33 11.13 9.33
CA LEU A 34 -7.49 11.61 10.42
C LEU A 34 -8.36 12.45 11.38
N ASP A 35 -8.74 11.88 12.52
CA ASP A 35 -9.80 12.40 13.40
C ASP A 35 -11.10 12.73 12.64
N HIS A 36 -11.46 14.02 12.58
CA HIS A 36 -12.63 14.55 11.88
C HIS A 36 -12.34 14.88 10.40
N TRP A 37 -11.08 14.79 9.98
CA TRP A 37 -10.68 15.08 8.61
C TRP A 37 -10.75 13.82 7.76
N LYS A 38 -11.84 13.70 6.99
CA LYS A 38 -11.90 12.76 5.86
C LYS A 38 -11.03 13.30 4.73
N VAL A 39 -9.97 12.57 4.39
CA VAL A 39 -9.03 12.97 3.33
C VAL A 39 -9.80 13.05 1.99
N PRO A 40 -9.82 14.20 1.31
CA PRO A 40 -10.48 14.33 0.02
C PRO A 40 -9.85 13.43 -1.04
N ALA A 41 -10.64 12.91 -1.99
CA ALA A 41 -10.11 12.12 -3.10
C ALA A 41 -9.08 12.91 -3.95
N ARG A 42 -9.28 14.22 -4.09
CA ARG A 42 -8.37 15.10 -4.82
C ARG A 42 -7.26 15.62 -3.89
N PRO A 43 -5.98 15.46 -4.27
CA PRO A 43 -4.84 16.00 -3.55
C PRO A 43 -4.77 17.52 -3.68
N ARG A 44 -3.88 18.15 -2.90
CA ARG A 44 -3.50 19.55 -3.06
C ARG A 44 -2.40 19.72 -4.10
N THR A 45 -1.42 18.82 -4.11
CA THR A 45 -0.37 18.77 -5.12
C THR A 45 -0.13 17.34 -5.58
N VAL A 46 0.27 17.22 -6.86
CA VAL A 46 0.66 15.97 -7.48
C VAL A 46 2.01 16.18 -8.14
N HIS A 47 2.90 15.22 -7.91
CA HIS A 47 4.26 15.26 -8.41
C HIS A 47 4.60 13.94 -9.09
N ARG A 48 5.12 13.99 -10.32
CA ARG A 48 5.71 12.82 -10.97
C ARG A 48 7.20 12.74 -10.65
N LEU A 49 7.66 11.52 -10.38
CA LEU A 49 9.06 11.16 -10.18
C LEU A 49 9.72 10.73 -11.50
N PRO A 50 11.06 10.76 -11.62
CA PRO A 50 11.76 10.44 -12.87
C PRO A 50 11.50 9.02 -13.39
N ASP A 51 11.19 8.10 -12.49
CA ASP A 51 10.85 6.70 -12.80
C ASP A 51 9.37 6.48 -13.13
N GLY A 52 8.56 7.54 -13.17
CA GLY A 52 7.13 7.48 -13.43
C GLY A 52 6.28 7.21 -12.18
N GLY A 53 6.88 7.06 -11.00
CA GLY A 53 6.17 7.11 -9.73
C GLY A 53 5.48 8.45 -9.51
N MET A 54 4.48 8.47 -8.62
CA MET A 54 3.66 9.64 -8.34
C MET A 54 3.62 9.89 -6.83
N ILE A 55 3.72 11.15 -6.43
CA ILE A 55 3.50 11.60 -5.05
C ILE A 55 2.26 12.48 -5.03
N PHE A 56 1.31 12.10 -4.20
CA PHE A 56 0.08 12.84 -3.92
C PHE A 56 0.18 13.44 -2.52
N ARG A 57 -0.12 14.73 -2.37
CA ARG A 57 -0.04 15.41 -1.07
C ARG A 57 -1.33 16.12 -0.70
N TRP A 58 -1.73 15.95 0.55
CA TRP A 58 -2.81 16.69 1.19
C TRP A 58 -2.27 17.44 2.40
N GLU A 59 -2.82 18.63 2.65
CA GLU A 59 -2.47 19.45 3.80
C GLU A 59 -3.73 19.91 4.50
N HIS A 60 -3.72 19.82 5.83
CA HIS A 60 -4.77 20.31 6.69
C HIS A 60 -4.18 20.90 7.98
N LYS A 61 -4.98 21.67 8.73
CA LYS A 61 -4.53 22.34 9.96
C LYS A 61 -4.11 21.37 11.08
N ILE A 62 -4.55 20.11 11.01
CA ILE A 62 -4.25 19.08 12.04
C ILE A 62 -3.17 18.10 11.60
N ALA A 63 -2.93 17.95 10.30
CA ALA A 63 -2.02 16.96 9.75
C ALA A 63 -1.64 17.26 8.29
N GLU A 64 -0.57 16.64 7.84
CA GLU A 64 -0.25 16.45 6.43
C GLU A 64 -0.26 14.95 6.08
N LEU A 65 -0.59 14.65 4.84
CA LEU A 65 -0.57 13.29 4.31
C LEU A 65 0.12 13.32 2.95
N GLU A 66 1.10 12.45 2.77
CA GLU A 66 1.65 12.12 1.46
C GLU A 66 1.36 10.65 1.11
N LEU A 67 1.19 10.36 -0.16
CA LEU A 67 1.09 9.01 -0.71
C LEU A 67 2.03 8.89 -1.91
N LEU A 68 3.04 8.03 -1.80
CA LEU A 68 3.83 7.55 -2.92
C LEU A 68 3.06 6.42 -3.61
N LEU A 69 2.97 6.45 -4.93
CA LEU A 69 2.44 5.35 -5.73
C LEU A 69 3.37 5.05 -6.90
N ARG A 70 3.79 3.80 -7.05
CA ARG A 70 4.75 3.41 -8.09
C ARG A 70 4.81 1.91 -8.32
N ARG A 71 5.41 1.52 -9.44
CA ARG A 71 5.88 0.16 -9.63
C ARG A 71 7.13 -0.12 -8.79
N PHE A 72 7.25 -1.36 -8.35
CA PHE A 72 8.45 -1.89 -7.70
C PHE A 72 8.66 -3.34 -8.16
N GLU A 73 9.89 -3.81 -8.08
CA GLU A 73 10.22 -5.22 -8.31
C GLU A 73 10.31 -5.90 -6.96
N PRO A 74 9.46 -6.87 -6.60
CA PRO A 74 9.52 -7.50 -5.29
C PRO A 74 10.83 -8.30 -5.12
N PRO A 75 11.29 -8.53 -3.88
CA PRO A 75 12.43 -9.41 -3.63
C PRO A 75 12.21 -10.78 -4.30
N THR A 76 13.22 -11.28 -5.00
CA THR A 76 13.16 -12.60 -5.62
C THR A 76 13.12 -13.67 -4.53
N GLN A 77 12.15 -14.58 -4.62
CA GLN A 77 12.02 -15.73 -3.73
C GLN A 77 12.08 -17.02 -4.57
N ASP A 78 12.93 -17.97 -4.16
CA ASP A 78 13.08 -19.24 -4.86
C ASP A 78 11.73 -19.99 -4.92
N GLY A 79 11.44 -20.55 -6.09
CA GLY A 79 10.19 -21.29 -6.33
C GLY A 79 8.98 -20.42 -6.64
N THR A 80 9.11 -19.08 -6.71
CA THR A 80 8.01 -18.23 -7.15
C THR A 80 7.90 -18.14 -8.67
N LEU A 81 6.67 -18.16 -9.16
CA LEU A 81 6.28 -17.95 -10.54
C LEU A 81 6.36 -16.45 -10.93
N PRO A 82 6.61 -16.15 -12.22
CA PRO A 82 6.66 -14.77 -12.70
C PRO A 82 5.36 -14.00 -12.48
N LEU A 83 5.52 -12.73 -12.07
CA LEU A 83 4.42 -11.79 -11.89
C LEU A 83 4.22 -10.95 -13.16
N ALA A 84 2.97 -10.54 -13.41
CA ALA A 84 2.65 -9.67 -14.54
C ALA A 84 2.95 -8.19 -14.23
N ASP A 85 2.65 -7.72 -13.01
CA ASP A 85 3.03 -6.39 -12.53
C ASP A 85 2.94 -6.35 -10.99
N CYS A 86 3.66 -5.39 -10.39
CA CYS A 86 3.66 -5.11 -8.96
C CYS A 86 3.64 -3.61 -8.70
N TRP A 87 2.75 -3.17 -7.81
CA TRP A 87 2.60 -1.78 -7.43
C TRP A 87 2.64 -1.60 -5.92
N GLY A 88 3.35 -0.59 -5.48
CA GLY A 88 3.48 -0.21 -4.08
C GLY A 88 2.93 1.19 -3.84
N ALA A 89 2.23 1.31 -2.72
CA ALA A 89 1.69 2.53 -2.16
C ALA A 89 2.31 2.75 -0.78
N VAL A 90 2.85 3.93 -0.52
CA VAL A 90 3.42 4.28 0.80
C VAL A 90 2.81 5.59 1.27
N TRP A 91 1.99 5.51 2.32
CA TRP A 91 1.52 6.68 3.04
C TRP A 91 2.56 7.17 4.02
N ARG A 92 2.62 8.49 4.17
CA ARG A 92 3.25 9.14 5.31
C ARG A 92 2.29 10.17 5.91
N VAL A 93 1.92 9.96 7.17
CA VAL A 93 1.08 10.88 7.94
C VAL A 93 1.99 11.71 8.84
N GLY A 94 1.91 13.03 8.79
CA GLY A 94 2.58 13.95 9.72
C GLY A 94 1.57 14.68 10.58
N ALA A 95 1.67 14.56 11.91
CA ALA A 95 0.71 15.11 12.86
C ALA A 95 1.08 16.54 13.29
N HIS A 96 0.26 17.54 12.96
CA HIS A 96 0.42 18.92 13.45
C HIS A 96 -0.25 19.14 14.81
N ARG A 97 -1.15 18.24 15.19
CA ARG A 97 -1.82 18.13 16.49
C ARG A 97 -1.88 16.66 16.90
N LEU A 98 -2.29 16.37 18.13
CA LEU A 98 -2.67 15.00 18.51
C LEU A 98 -3.75 14.50 17.55
N LEU A 99 -3.51 13.34 16.93
CA LEU A 99 -4.49 12.59 16.15
C LEU A 99 -4.89 11.37 16.96
N SER A 100 -6.13 11.34 17.45
CA SER A 100 -6.66 10.21 18.22
C SER A 100 -7.12 9.07 17.32
N ARG A 101 -7.49 9.37 16.07
CA ARG A 101 -7.91 8.41 15.06
C ARG A 101 -7.09 8.59 13.78
N VAL A 102 -6.41 7.54 13.36
CA VAL A 102 -5.66 7.49 12.10
C VAL A 102 -6.09 6.25 11.34
N GLU A 103 -6.93 6.41 10.33
CA GLU A 103 -7.39 5.31 9.48
C GLU A 103 -6.89 5.50 8.05
N LEU A 104 -6.33 4.44 7.48
CA LEU A 104 -5.90 4.37 6.08
C LEU A 104 -6.54 3.14 5.44
N SER A 105 -6.91 3.22 4.16
CA SER A 105 -7.59 2.11 3.49
C SER A 105 -7.17 1.95 2.04
N ALA A 106 -7.10 0.70 1.59
CA ALA A 106 -6.88 0.32 0.20
C ALA A 106 -7.97 -0.66 -0.23
N ARG A 107 -8.67 -0.38 -1.33
CA ARG A 107 -9.79 -1.21 -1.81
C ARG A 107 -9.84 -1.31 -3.32
N VAL A 108 -10.08 -2.51 -3.83
CA VAL A 108 -10.35 -2.77 -5.24
C VAL A 108 -11.83 -2.52 -5.54
N HIS A 109 -12.08 -1.61 -6.48
CA HIS A 109 -13.41 -1.24 -6.97
C HIS A 109 -13.62 -1.75 -8.39
N ALA A 110 -14.88 -1.70 -8.87
CA ALA A 110 -15.24 -2.15 -10.22
C ALA A 110 -14.79 -3.60 -10.51
N VAL A 111 -14.92 -4.47 -9.50
CA VAL A 111 -14.54 -5.88 -9.57
C VAL A 111 -15.54 -6.64 -10.43
N PRO A 112 -15.10 -7.41 -11.45
CA PRO A 112 -15.97 -8.25 -12.27
C PRO A 112 -16.79 -9.27 -11.45
N GLU A 113 -17.93 -9.70 -11.99
CA GLU A 113 -18.86 -10.60 -11.28
C GLU A 113 -18.31 -12.01 -11.04
N ASP A 114 -17.41 -12.48 -11.92
CA ASP A 114 -16.79 -13.80 -11.85
C ASP A 114 -15.64 -13.90 -10.84
N VAL A 115 -15.25 -12.77 -10.24
CA VAL A 115 -14.12 -12.70 -9.30
C VAL A 115 -14.54 -13.18 -7.92
N ARG A 116 -13.77 -14.14 -7.39
CA ARG A 116 -13.82 -14.57 -6.00
C ARG A 116 -12.82 -13.75 -5.19
N SER A 117 -13.19 -13.41 -3.95
CA SER A 117 -12.33 -12.72 -2.99
C SER A 117 -12.27 -13.49 -1.68
N GLY A 118 -11.12 -13.45 -1.02
CA GLY A 118 -10.92 -14.16 0.25
C GLY A 118 -9.76 -13.60 1.05
N TYR A 119 -9.76 -13.95 2.34
CA TYR A 119 -8.64 -13.71 3.24
C TYR A 119 -7.41 -14.46 2.73
N ASN A 120 -6.26 -13.78 2.76
CA ASN A 120 -4.96 -14.37 2.47
C ASN A 120 -3.87 -13.76 3.37
N GLY A 121 -4.22 -13.43 4.61
CA GLY A 121 -3.26 -12.95 5.61
C GLY A 121 -2.36 -14.07 6.14
N GLY A 122 -1.38 -13.70 6.97
CA GLY A 122 -0.41 -14.64 7.54
C GLY A 122 0.68 -13.91 8.30
N GLN A 123 1.81 -14.59 8.56
CA GLN A 123 2.95 -14.07 9.33
C GLN A 123 3.29 -12.61 9.02
N ALA A 124 2.96 -11.70 9.94
CA ALA A 124 3.24 -10.28 9.82
C ALA A 124 2.56 -9.57 8.61
N LEU A 125 1.48 -10.14 8.06
CA LEU A 125 0.83 -9.67 6.83
C LEU A 125 -0.70 -9.74 6.91
N ALA A 126 -1.33 -8.58 6.70
CA ALA A 126 -2.75 -8.48 6.38
C ALA A 126 -2.91 -8.45 4.86
N ALA A 127 -3.62 -9.45 4.31
CA ALA A 127 -3.79 -9.56 2.86
C ALA A 127 -5.12 -10.16 2.43
N VAL A 128 -5.61 -9.72 1.28
CA VAL A 128 -6.76 -10.30 0.58
C VAL A 128 -6.33 -10.71 -0.83
N SER A 129 -6.89 -11.81 -1.31
CA SER A 129 -6.71 -12.26 -2.68
C SER A 129 -8.01 -12.17 -3.46
N LEU A 130 -7.88 -11.75 -4.71
CA LEU A 130 -8.94 -11.72 -5.71
C LEU A 130 -8.50 -12.62 -6.86
N SER A 131 -9.38 -13.49 -7.34
CA SER A 131 -9.05 -14.37 -8.46
C SER A 131 -10.24 -14.70 -9.35
N ASN A 132 -9.94 -14.96 -10.60
CA ASN A 132 -10.80 -15.64 -11.57
C ASN A 132 -9.95 -16.60 -12.42
N ALA A 133 -10.52 -17.17 -13.48
CA ALA A 133 -9.84 -18.15 -14.32
C ALA A 133 -8.55 -17.62 -15.00
N GLY A 134 -8.40 -16.29 -15.14
CA GLY A 134 -7.29 -15.68 -15.88
C GLY A 134 -6.36 -14.83 -15.04
N THR A 135 -6.64 -14.61 -13.75
CA THR A 135 -5.81 -13.75 -12.91
C THR A 135 -5.90 -14.18 -11.45
N VAL A 136 -4.75 -14.18 -10.79
CA VAL A 136 -4.62 -14.17 -9.33
C VAL A 136 -3.99 -12.84 -8.95
N LEU A 137 -4.65 -12.12 -8.04
CA LEU A 137 -4.21 -10.83 -7.51
C LEU A 137 -4.17 -10.92 -5.99
N THR A 138 -3.12 -10.38 -5.38
CA THR A 138 -3.05 -10.23 -3.93
C THR A 138 -2.79 -8.76 -3.59
N LEU A 139 -3.58 -8.25 -2.65
CA LEU A 139 -3.43 -6.93 -2.02
C LEU A 139 -3.01 -7.18 -0.57
N GLY A 140 -1.88 -6.62 -0.16
CA GLY A 140 -1.36 -6.82 1.19
C GLY A 140 -0.70 -5.58 1.78
N GLY A 141 -0.56 -5.59 3.09
CA GLY A 141 0.19 -4.62 3.87
C GLY A 141 0.44 -5.16 5.27
N PRO A 142 1.07 -4.37 6.15
CA PRO A 142 1.52 -4.85 7.43
C PRO A 142 0.33 -5.15 8.35
N ASP A 143 0.38 -6.26 9.08
CA ASP A 143 -0.55 -6.50 10.19
C ASP A 143 -0.07 -5.81 11.48
N GLU A 144 -0.73 -6.08 12.60
CA GLU A 144 -0.37 -5.54 13.91
C GLU A 144 1.03 -5.98 14.37
N GLU A 145 1.45 -7.21 14.05
CA GLU A 145 2.78 -7.76 14.40
C GLU A 145 3.89 -7.01 13.66
N ASP A 146 3.74 -6.81 12.35
CA ASP A 146 4.71 -6.03 11.57
C ASP A 146 4.76 -4.57 12.03
N ILE A 147 3.60 -3.96 12.31
CA ILE A 147 3.52 -2.56 12.78
C ILE A 147 4.30 -2.40 14.10
N CYS A 148 4.09 -3.29 15.07
CA CYS A 148 4.83 -3.25 16.33
C CYS A 148 6.33 -3.52 16.12
N SER A 149 6.69 -4.55 15.36
CA SER A 149 8.10 -4.89 15.11
C SER A 149 8.87 -3.78 14.40
N ARG A 150 8.23 -3.07 13.45
CA ARG A 150 8.82 -1.92 12.77
C ARG A 150 8.95 -0.69 13.68
N ALA A 151 8.03 -0.52 14.63
CA ALA A 151 8.13 0.55 15.63
C ALA A 151 9.32 0.35 16.57
N GLU A 152 9.66 -0.89 16.96
CA GLU A 152 10.87 -1.20 17.73
C GLU A 152 12.15 -0.74 17.01
N ARG A 153 12.17 -0.87 15.69
CA ARG A 153 13.31 -0.56 14.83
C ARG A 153 13.35 0.90 14.36
N ASP A 154 12.41 1.73 14.81
CA ASP A 154 12.26 3.14 14.39
C ASP A 154 12.12 3.32 12.87
N ALA A 155 11.49 2.34 12.20
CA ALA A 155 11.35 2.26 10.75
C ALA A 155 10.19 3.14 10.23
N GLY A 156 10.22 4.42 10.60
CA GLY A 156 9.20 5.41 10.22
C GLY A 156 7.89 5.28 10.99
N LEU A 157 7.91 4.63 12.16
CA LEU A 157 6.77 4.50 13.07
C LEU A 157 7.14 5.02 14.47
N PRO A 158 6.19 5.58 15.25
CA PRO A 158 6.48 6.01 16.62
C PRO A 158 6.94 4.83 17.50
N ARG A 159 8.12 4.94 18.12
CA ARG A 159 8.69 3.87 18.97
C ARG A 159 7.77 3.35 20.07
N ARG A 160 6.85 4.18 20.59
CA ARG A 160 5.89 3.73 21.62
C ARG A 160 4.90 2.67 21.11
N TRP A 161 4.80 2.46 19.79
CA TRP A 161 3.94 1.42 19.23
C TRP A 161 4.52 0.01 19.40
N ALA A 162 5.82 -0.12 19.70
CA ALA A 162 6.55 -1.38 19.83
C ALA A 162 5.87 -2.44 20.74
N GLY A 163 5.28 -2.01 21.87
CA GLY A 163 4.71 -2.92 22.87
C GLY A 163 3.18 -3.03 22.88
N LEU A 164 2.49 -2.46 21.88
CA LEU A 164 1.02 -2.38 21.91
C LEU A 164 0.32 -3.74 21.82
N LEU A 165 0.98 -4.76 21.26
CA LEU A 165 0.45 -6.13 21.24
C LEU A 165 0.40 -6.76 22.63
N ASP A 166 1.39 -6.46 23.48
CA ASP A 166 1.50 -7.01 24.83
C ASP A 166 0.47 -6.40 25.80
N GLU A 167 0.03 -5.16 25.51
CA GLU A 167 -0.91 -4.42 26.37
C GLU A 167 -2.37 -4.85 26.22
N GLY A 168 -2.72 -5.57 25.15
CA GLY A 168 -4.11 -5.91 24.84
C GLY A 168 -4.37 -7.35 24.38
N GLY A 169 -3.36 -8.09 23.92
CA GLY A 169 -3.55 -9.38 23.24
C GLY A 169 -4.25 -9.23 21.89
N ALA A 170 -3.74 -9.88 20.85
CA ALA A 170 -4.37 -9.91 19.53
C ALA A 170 -5.83 -10.40 19.65
N GLY A 171 -6.79 -9.61 19.17
CA GLY A 171 -8.22 -9.94 19.20
C GLY A 171 -8.98 -9.54 20.47
N SER A 172 -8.39 -8.72 21.35
CA SER A 172 -9.16 -8.17 22.48
C SER A 172 -10.25 -7.21 21.99
N PRO A 173 -11.49 -7.32 22.51
CA PRO A 173 -12.61 -6.44 22.14
C PRO A 173 -12.40 -4.97 22.56
N HIS A 174 -11.31 -4.67 23.25
CA HIS A 174 -10.92 -3.32 23.68
C HIS A 174 -9.82 -2.71 22.80
N MET A 175 -9.28 -3.45 21.82
CA MET A 175 -8.35 -2.87 20.86
C MET A 175 -9.07 -1.84 19.99
N THR A 176 -8.58 -0.61 20.03
CA THR A 176 -9.08 0.53 19.25
C THR A 176 -8.28 0.75 17.96
N TRP A 177 -7.32 -0.14 17.71
CA TRP A 177 -6.40 -0.14 16.58
C TRP A 177 -6.24 -1.59 16.07
N GLY A 178 -5.88 -1.74 14.81
CA GLY A 178 -5.73 -3.03 14.14
C GLY A 178 -6.01 -2.95 12.64
N VAL A 179 -6.08 -4.11 11.99
CA VAL A 179 -6.41 -4.23 10.57
C VAL A 179 -7.77 -4.88 10.37
N ASP A 180 -8.68 -4.14 9.75
CA ASP A 180 -9.98 -4.63 9.34
C ASP A 180 -9.96 -5.09 7.88
N TYR A 181 -10.53 -6.27 7.66
CA TYR A 181 -10.88 -6.75 6.34
C TYR A 181 -12.28 -6.24 6.01
N LEU A 182 -12.40 -5.51 4.89
CA LEU A 182 -13.69 -4.92 4.50
C LEU A 182 -14.67 -6.03 4.09
N ASP A 183 -15.97 -5.84 4.35
CA ASP A 183 -17.03 -6.86 4.31
C ASP A 183 -17.10 -7.77 3.06
N ASP A 184 -16.53 -7.36 1.92
CA ASP A 184 -16.49 -8.13 0.68
C ASP A 184 -15.12 -8.76 0.36
N ASN A 185 -14.15 -8.68 1.28
CA ASN A 185 -12.76 -9.09 1.10
C ASN A 185 -12.08 -8.44 -0.12
N ARG A 186 -12.52 -7.25 -0.53
CA ARG A 186 -11.91 -6.50 -1.66
C ARG A 186 -11.02 -5.36 -1.19
N GLY A 187 -10.75 -5.26 0.10
CA GLY A 187 -9.89 -4.23 0.64
C GLY A 187 -9.58 -4.41 2.12
N LEU A 188 -8.64 -3.59 2.56
CA LEU A 188 -8.10 -3.56 3.91
C LEU A 188 -8.23 -2.13 4.46
N ARG A 189 -8.44 -2.02 5.76
CA ARG A 189 -8.40 -0.77 6.51
C ARG A 189 -7.50 -0.94 7.73
N TRP A 190 -6.53 -0.06 7.87
CA TRP A 190 -5.67 0.04 9.04
C TRP A 190 -6.18 1.14 9.94
N ALA A 191 -6.69 0.77 11.12
CA ALA A 191 -6.89 1.69 12.22
C ALA A 191 -5.59 1.74 13.03
N LEU A 192 -4.79 2.78 12.85
CA LEU A 192 -3.50 2.91 13.51
C LEU A 192 -3.64 3.53 14.90
N PRO A 193 -2.69 3.27 15.82
CA PRO A 193 -2.67 3.91 17.12
C PRO A 193 -2.58 5.45 17.00
N PRO A 194 -2.95 6.20 18.05
CA PRO A 194 -2.87 7.67 18.04
C PRO A 194 -1.48 8.19 17.68
N LEU A 195 -1.40 9.36 17.03
CA LEU A 195 -0.16 10.10 16.76
C LEU A 195 -0.10 11.37 17.59
N ALA A 196 0.95 11.55 18.38
CA ALA A 196 1.17 12.78 19.12
C ALA A 196 1.57 13.93 18.18
N LYS A 197 1.42 15.17 18.66
CA LYS A 197 1.85 16.34 17.90
C LYS A 197 3.35 16.25 17.57
N GLY A 198 3.69 16.44 16.30
CA GLY A 198 5.06 16.41 15.79
C GLY A 198 5.51 15.01 15.34
N GLU A 199 4.72 13.99 15.59
CA GLU A 199 5.04 12.62 15.15
C GLU A 199 4.59 12.36 13.73
N HIS A 200 5.09 11.26 13.18
CA HIS A 200 4.69 10.75 11.90
C HIS A 200 4.63 9.22 11.92
N CYS A 201 3.88 8.66 10.99
CA CYS A 201 3.93 7.22 10.69
C CYS A 201 4.02 6.99 9.18
N VAL A 202 4.62 5.86 8.81
CA VAL A 202 4.74 5.35 7.44
C VAL A 202 4.04 4.00 7.35
N LEU A 203 3.05 3.91 6.47
CA LEU A 203 2.30 2.68 6.21
C LEU A 203 2.42 2.34 4.72
N HIS A 204 2.72 1.09 4.39
CA HIS A 204 2.80 0.63 3.01
C HIS A 204 1.67 -0.34 2.69
N VAL A 205 1.35 -0.42 1.41
CA VAL A 205 0.48 -1.43 0.79
C VAL A 205 1.11 -1.82 -0.54
N ALA A 206 1.06 -3.11 -0.85
CA ALA A 206 1.47 -3.64 -2.14
C ALA A 206 0.31 -4.39 -2.79
N VAL A 207 0.29 -4.35 -4.11
CA VAL A 207 -0.59 -5.18 -4.93
C VAL A 207 0.23 -5.83 -6.03
N SER A 208 0.03 -7.13 -6.22
CA SER A 208 0.69 -7.91 -7.25
C SER A 208 -0.34 -8.77 -7.98
N TRP A 209 -0.09 -9.11 -9.24
CA TRP A 209 -0.92 -10.05 -9.95
C TRP A 209 -0.15 -10.85 -10.99
N ARG A 210 -0.70 -12.01 -11.33
CA ARG A 210 -0.19 -12.89 -12.39
C ARG A 210 -1.34 -13.51 -13.17
N THR A 211 -1.02 -14.04 -14.34
CA THR A 211 -1.91 -14.87 -15.15
C THR A 211 -1.50 -16.33 -14.96
N PRO A 212 -2.34 -17.18 -14.34
CA PRO A 212 -2.07 -18.61 -14.25
C PRO A 212 -2.01 -19.26 -15.63
N ALA A 213 -1.04 -20.15 -15.84
CA ALA A 213 -0.99 -21.02 -17.01
C ALA A 213 -1.76 -22.33 -16.75
N PRO A 214 -2.28 -22.99 -17.82
CA PRO A 214 -3.01 -24.24 -17.66
C PRO A 214 -2.17 -25.33 -16.99
N GLY A 215 -2.72 -25.97 -15.95
CA GLY A 215 -2.05 -27.04 -15.22
C GLY A 215 -0.97 -26.57 -14.24
N GLU A 216 -0.88 -25.26 -13.97
CA GLU A 216 -0.05 -24.74 -12.88
C GLU A 216 -0.62 -25.10 -11.51
N ASP A 217 0.27 -25.07 -10.52
CA ASP A 217 -0.05 -25.29 -9.12
C ASP A 217 -1.08 -24.26 -8.62
N GLU A 218 -2.19 -24.76 -8.09
CA GLU A 218 -3.23 -23.94 -7.47
C GLU A 218 -2.77 -23.37 -6.11
N ASP A 219 -1.75 -23.97 -5.49
CA ASP A 219 -1.15 -23.54 -4.23
C ASP A 219 0.00 -22.52 -4.42
N ASP A 220 0.17 -21.97 -5.62
CA ASP A 220 1.18 -20.93 -5.88
C ASP A 220 0.94 -19.68 -5.01
N ILE A 221 1.96 -19.31 -4.25
CA ILE A 221 1.96 -18.16 -3.33
C ILE A 221 2.79 -16.97 -3.83
N SER A 222 3.07 -16.91 -5.14
CA SER A 222 3.97 -15.88 -5.70
C SER A 222 3.43 -14.46 -5.55
N THR A 223 2.12 -14.28 -5.74
CA THR A 223 1.48 -12.97 -5.53
C THR A 223 1.48 -12.58 -4.05
N TRP A 224 1.40 -13.55 -3.14
CA TRP A 224 1.44 -13.33 -1.70
C TRP A 224 2.84 -12.89 -1.24
N TRP A 225 3.89 -13.60 -1.66
CA TRP A 225 5.27 -13.20 -1.36
C TRP A 225 5.61 -11.81 -1.86
N ALA A 226 5.09 -11.43 -3.04
CA ALA A 226 5.35 -10.14 -3.63
C ALA A 226 4.79 -8.96 -2.82
N VAL A 227 3.76 -9.19 -2.00
CA VAL A 227 3.17 -8.16 -1.13
C VAL A 227 3.71 -8.18 0.30
N LEU A 228 4.45 -9.22 0.68
CA LEU A 228 5.22 -9.26 1.91
C LEU A 228 6.53 -8.49 1.73
N VAL A 229 6.43 -7.16 1.78
CA VAL A 229 7.52 -6.25 1.40
C VAL A 229 7.67 -5.11 2.40
N ASN A 230 8.90 -4.66 2.63
CA ASN A 230 9.17 -3.49 3.46
C ASN A 230 8.96 -2.17 2.70
N PRO A 231 8.55 -1.08 3.36
CA PRO A 231 8.30 0.20 2.71
C PRO A 231 9.54 0.77 2.01
N GLU A 232 10.75 0.51 2.54
CA GLU A 232 12.03 0.95 1.96
C GLU A 232 12.24 0.39 0.56
N HIS A 233 11.77 -0.83 0.31
CA HIS A 233 11.89 -1.48 -0.98
C HIS A 233 11.00 -0.81 -2.04
N ILE A 234 9.82 -0.37 -1.63
CA ILE A 234 8.93 0.44 -2.50
C ILE A 234 9.52 1.85 -2.69
N MET A 235 10.05 2.47 -1.63
CA MET A 235 10.62 3.82 -1.67
C MET A 235 11.96 3.90 -2.43
N GLY A 236 12.66 2.78 -2.59
CA GLY A 236 13.91 2.66 -3.34
C GLY A 236 13.79 3.08 -4.82
N PRO A 237 14.91 3.16 -5.56
CA PRO A 237 14.87 3.46 -6.99
C PRO A 237 14.06 2.42 -7.76
N ALA A 238 13.33 2.84 -8.80
CA ALA A 238 12.52 1.90 -9.59
C ALA A 238 13.44 0.92 -10.31
N PRO A 239 12.96 -0.29 -10.61
CA PRO A 239 13.60 -1.11 -11.62
C PRO A 239 13.73 -0.30 -12.92
N ALA A 240 14.88 -0.40 -13.58
CA ALA A 240 15.11 0.27 -14.85
C ALA A 240 14.04 -0.21 -15.85
N SER A 241 13.14 0.69 -16.25
CA SER A 241 12.11 0.40 -17.24
C SER A 241 12.78 -0.06 -18.55
N THR A 242 12.78 -1.36 -18.83
CA THR A 242 13.06 -1.89 -20.16
C THR A 242 11.84 -1.66 -21.04
N ARG A 243 11.59 -0.39 -21.36
CA ARG A 243 10.66 -0.04 -22.43
C ARG A 243 11.39 -0.35 -23.73
N ALA A 244 11.18 -1.56 -24.26
CA ALA A 244 11.65 -1.91 -25.60
C ALA A 244 11.11 -0.85 -26.58
N ALA A 245 12.02 -0.06 -27.16
CA ALA A 245 11.66 0.86 -28.22
C ALA A 245 11.01 0.05 -29.36
N PRO A 246 9.93 0.55 -29.98
CA PRO A 246 9.37 -0.13 -31.15
C PRO A 246 10.47 -0.17 -32.21
N LYS A 247 10.88 -1.39 -32.59
CA LYS A 247 11.81 -1.60 -33.71
C LYS A 247 11.18 -0.95 -34.95
N ALA A 248 11.78 0.13 -35.43
CA ALA A 248 11.43 0.70 -36.71
C ALA A 248 11.60 -0.39 -37.78
N ARG A 249 10.53 -0.68 -38.52
CA ARG A 249 10.61 -1.57 -39.69
C ARG A 249 11.51 -0.89 -40.73
N PRO A 250 12.53 -1.57 -41.27
CA PRO A 250 13.26 -1.05 -42.42
C PRO A 250 12.33 -1.02 -43.64
N ARG A 251 12.47 0.05 -44.42
CA ARG A 251 11.83 0.21 -45.73
C ARG A 251 12.53 -0.63 -46.79
#